data_AF-A0A7W1ZFG2-F1
#
_entry.id   AF-A0A7W1ZFG2-F1
#
_cell.length_a   1.000
_cell.length_b   1.000
_cell.length_c   1.000
_cell.angle_alpha   90.00
_cell.angle_beta   90.00
_cell.angle_gamma   90.00
#
_symmetry.space_group_name_H-M   'P 1'
#
loop_
_entity.id
_entity.type
_entity.pdbx_description
1 polymer ?
#
loop_
_entity_poly.entity_id
_entity_poly.type
_entity_poly.pdbx_seq_one_letter_code
_entity_poly.pdbx_strand_id
1 'polypeptide(L)' 'MKRMNLRDVPDDVYAALVAAADNNRQSLSAFVVDRLAEVAQSVGVAEYVSAYPPPRGTQVTTEDAVAAVREVREAS' A
#
# COMPACT_ATOMS: atom_id res chain seq x y z
N MET A 1 -18.46 -12.91 1.84
CA MET A 1 -17.07 -12.87 1.34
C MET A 1 -16.76 -14.13 0.56
N LYS A 2 -16.03 -14.03 -0.56
CA LYS A 2 -15.58 -15.19 -1.33
C LYS A 2 -14.36 -15.81 -0.61
N ARG A 3 -14.30 -17.14 -0.48
CA ARG A 3 -13.15 -17.84 0.12
C ARG A 3 -11.92 -17.68 -0.79
N MET A 4 -10.77 -17.38 -0.20
CA MET A 4 -9.47 -17.29 -0.86
C MET A 4 -8.58 -18.43 -0.37
N ASN A 5 -7.98 -19.17 -1.30
CA ASN A 5 -6.98 -20.18 -0.99
C ASN A 5 -5.65 -19.70 -1.55
N LEU A 6 -4.68 -19.44 -0.66
CA LEU A 6 -3.30 -19.20 -1.05
C LEU A 6 -2.69 -20.53 -1.49
N ARG A 7 -2.08 -20.52 -2.67
CA ARG A 7 -1.38 -21.67 -3.24
C ARG A 7 0.05 -21.25 -3.58
N ASP A 8 0.95 -22.22 -3.58
CA ASP A 8 2.33 -22.03 -4.04
C ASP A 8 3.09 -20.93 -3.25
N VAL A 9 2.81 -20.82 -1.96
CA VAL A 9 3.52 -19.91 -1.05
C VAL A 9 4.77 -20.61 -0.53
N PRO A 10 5.98 -20.05 -0.76
CA PRO A 10 7.21 -20.56 -0.17
C PRO A 10 7.12 -20.66 1.35
N ASP A 11 7.75 -21.68 1.95
CA ASP A 11 7.62 -21.97 3.39
C ASP A 11 8.09 -20.81 4.28
N ASP A 12 9.15 -20.11 3.87
CA ASP A 12 9.69 -18.93 4.55
C ASP A 12 8.70 -17.76 4.53
N VAL A 13 8.05 -17.53 3.38
CA VAL A 13 7.00 -16.52 3.23
C VAL A 13 5.78 -16.88 4.07
N TYR A 14 5.37 -18.15 4.06
CA TYR A 14 4.27 -18.62 4.89
C TYR A 14 4.56 -18.42 6.38
N ALA A 15 5.75 -18.78 6.84
CA ALA A 15 6.18 -18.59 8.23
C ALA A 15 6.17 -17.11 8.63
N ALA A 16 6.67 -16.23 7.75
CA ALA A 16 6.64 -14.79 7.98
C ALA A 16 5.21 -14.24 8.10
N LEU A 17 4.29 -14.69 7.23
CA LEU A 17 2.88 -14.27 7.28
C LEU A 17 2.17 -14.76 8.54
N VAL A 18 2.44 -15.99 8.98
CA VAL A 18 1.89 -16.53 10.24
C VAL A 18 2.39 -15.72 11.44
N ALA A 19 3.70 -15.48 11.53
CA ALA A 19 4.27 -14.68 12.61
C ALA A 19 3.70 -13.25 12.63
N ALA A 20 3.53 -12.64 11.46
CA ALA A 20 2.93 -11.32 11.34
C ALA A 20 1.46 -11.31 11.76
N ALA A 21 0.67 -12.32 11.37
CA ALA A 21 -0.72 -12.46 11.78
C ALA A 21 -0.86 -12.62 13.31
N ASP A 22 0.00 -13.45 13.92
CA ASP A 22 0.04 -13.63 15.37
C ASP A 22 0.39 -12.34 16.11
N ASN A 23 1.39 -11.60 15.62
CA ASN A 23 1.77 -10.30 16.17
C ASN A 23 0.62 -9.27 16.11
N ASN A 24 -0.25 -9.37 15.10
CA ASN A 24 -1.44 -8.53 14.94
C ASN A 24 -2.68 -9.11 15.64
N ARG A 25 -2.56 -10.26 16.32
CA ARG A 25 -3.67 -10.99 16.98
C ARG A 25 -4.82 -11.31 16.02
N GLN A 26 -4.48 -11.64 14.79
CA GLN A 26 -5.42 -11.96 13.73
C GLN A 26 -5.20 -13.39 13.23
N SER A 27 -6.25 -14.01 12.69
CA SER A 27 -6.04 -15.22 11.88
C SER A 27 -5.24 -14.87 10.62
N LEU A 28 -4.43 -15.82 10.13
CA LEU A 28 -3.67 -15.66 8.88
C LEU A 28 -4.55 -15.17 7.71
N SER A 29 -5.75 -15.77 7.56
CA SER A 29 -6.67 -15.37 6.49
C SER A 29 -7.12 -13.91 6.61
N ALA A 30 -7.41 -13.43 7.82
CA ALA A 30 -7.84 -12.05 8.03
C ALA A 30 -6.68 -11.08 7.76
N PHE A 31 -5.50 -11.38 8.33
CA PHE A 31 -4.30 -10.59 8.13
C PHE A 31 -3.95 -10.42 6.65
N VAL A 32 -3.94 -11.52 5.87
CA VAL A 32 -3.61 -11.46 4.45
C VAL A 32 -4.66 -10.68 3.66
N VAL A 33 -5.95 -10.81 3.98
CA VAL A 33 -7.01 -10.02 3.32
C VAL A 33 -6.83 -8.53 3.59
N ASP A 34 -6.52 -8.15 4.82
CA ASP A 34 -6.27 -6.75 5.18
C ASP A 34 -5.07 -6.20 4.41
N ARG A 35 -3.95 -6.95 4.36
CA ARG A 35 -2.77 -6.53 3.58
C ARG A 35 -3.06 -6.43 2.08
N LEU A 36 -3.84 -7.35 1.52
CA LEU A 36 -4.25 -7.28 0.12
C LEU A 36 -5.15 -6.07 -0.14
N ALA A 37 -6.01 -5.69 0.81
CA ALA A 37 -6.83 -4.49 0.70
C ALA A 37 -5.97 -3.22 0.73
N GLU A 38 -4.97 -3.15 1.63
CA GLU A 38 -3.99 -2.05 1.66
C GLU A 38 -3.21 -1.93 0.35
N VAL A 39 -2.73 -3.05 -0.19
CA VAL A 39 -2.03 -3.08 -1.50
C VAL A 39 -2.96 -2.67 -2.63
N ALA A 40 -4.21 -3.13 -2.65
CA ALA A 40 -5.16 -2.73 -3.69
C ALA A 40 -5.44 -1.21 -3.66
N GLN A 41 -5.52 -0.62 -2.46
CA GLN A 41 -5.64 0.83 -2.31
C GLN A 41 -4.40 1.55 -2.85
N SER A 42 -3.18 1.07 -2.56
CA SER A 42 -1.95 1.72 -3.02
C SER A 42 -1.71 1.59 -4.54
N VAL A 43 -2.08 0.46 -5.13
CA VAL A 43 -2.06 0.27 -6.59
C VAL A 43 -2.95 1.31 -7.27
N GLY A 44 -4.15 1.53 -6.74
CA GLY A 44 -5.07 2.56 -7.26
C GLY A 44 -4.55 3.99 -7.07
N VAL A 45 -3.79 4.26 -6.01
CA VAL A 45 -3.20 5.60 -5.79
C VAL A 45 -2.13 5.93 -6.82
N ALA A 46 -1.27 4.97 -7.19
CA ALA A 46 -0.25 5.20 -8.23
C ALA A 46 -0.90 5.53 -9.59
N GLU A 47 -1.94 4.76 -9.95
CA GLU A 47 -2.74 5.03 -11.15
C GLU A 47 -3.44 6.39 -11.06
N TYR A 48 -4.06 6.70 -9.92
CA TYR A 48 -4.73 7.99 -9.67
C TYR A 48 -3.77 9.17 -9.84
N VAL A 49 -2.58 9.13 -9.22
CA VAL A 49 -1.57 10.18 -9.36
C VAL A 49 -1.10 10.30 -10.81
N SER A 50 -0.92 9.18 -11.51
CA SER A 50 -0.51 9.19 -12.92
C SER A 50 -1.57 9.77 -13.86
N ALA A 51 -2.85 9.58 -13.51
CA ALA A 51 -3.99 10.04 -14.30
C ALA A 51 -4.46 11.44 -13.89
N TYR A 52 -4.00 11.97 -12.76
CA TYR A 52 -4.44 13.26 -12.23
C TYR A 52 -3.91 14.40 -13.11
N PRO A 53 -4.78 15.15 -13.81
CA PRO A 53 -4.35 16.30 -14.57
C PRO A 53 -3.99 17.42 -13.57
N PRO A 54 -2.77 17.97 -13.61
CA PRO A 54 -2.38 19.04 -12.69
C PRO A 54 -3.29 20.27 -12.88
N PRO A 55 -3.65 20.99 -11.80
CA PRO A 55 -4.48 22.19 -11.88
C PRO A 55 -3.84 23.21 -12.82
N ARG A 56 -4.56 23.60 -13.86
CA ARG A 56 -4.06 24.59 -14.83
C ARG A 56 -4.14 25.99 -14.22
N GLY A 57 -3.10 26.79 -14.43
CA GLY A 57 -3.07 28.20 -13.99
C GLY A 57 -2.48 28.45 -12.60
N THR A 58 -2.05 27.42 -11.88
CA THR A 58 -1.40 27.56 -10.56
C THR A 58 0.12 27.69 -10.63
N GLN A 59 0.73 27.40 -11.79
CA GLN A 59 2.19 27.26 -12.00
C GLN A 59 2.87 26.18 -11.14
N VAL A 60 2.13 25.47 -10.29
CA VAL A 60 2.65 24.39 -9.44
C VAL A 60 2.75 23.11 -10.26
N THR A 61 3.95 22.56 -10.33
CA THR A 61 4.24 21.28 -10.99
C THR A 61 4.13 20.11 -10.01
N THR A 62 4.11 18.88 -10.55
CA THR A 62 4.16 17.68 -9.72
C THR A 62 5.49 17.59 -8.96
N GLU A 63 6.60 18.03 -9.57
CA GLU A 63 7.90 18.13 -8.92
C GLU A 63 7.87 19.06 -7.69
N ASP A 64 7.22 20.22 -7.79
CA ASP A 64 7.08 21.16 -6.66
C ASP A 64 6.33 20.53 -5.49
N ALA A 65 5.25 19.79 -5.79
CA ALA A 65 4.47 19.08 -4.77
C ALA A 65 5.29 17.96 -4.10
N VAL A 66 6.06 17.19 -4.88
CA VAL A 66 6.94 16.13 -4.35
C VAL A 66 8.06 16.72 -3.48
N ALA A 67 8.66 17.83 -3.89
CA ALA A 67 9.69 18.52 -3.13
C ALA A 67 9.16 18.98 -1.77
N ALA A 68 7.98 19.61 -1.74
CA ALA A 68 7.35 20.06 -0.50
C ALA A 68 7.04 18.90 0.47
N VAL A 69 6.53 17.77 -0.03
CA VAL A 69 6.28 16.58 0.81
C VAL A 69 7.58 16.00 1.37
N ARG A 70 8.65 15.97 0.57
CA ARG A 70 9.95 15.46 1.02
C ARG A 70 10.54 16.34 2.12
N GLU A 71 10.47 17.66 1.97
CA GLU A 71 10.94 18.63 2.98
C GLU A 71 10.26 18.41 4.34
N VAL A 72 8.93 18.27 4.36
CA VAL A 72 8.19 18.00 5.60
C VAL A 72 8.58 16.67 6.23
N ARG A 73 8.78 15.63 5.41
CA ARG A 73 9.16 14.29 5.90
C ARG A 73 10.56 14.27 6.51
N GLU A 74 11.51 14.99 5.93
CA GLU A 74 12.89 15.04 6.41
C GLU A 74 13.06 15.95 7.64
N ALA A 75 12.06 16.80 7.93
CA ALA A 75 12.01 17.65 9.10
C ALA A 75 11.36 17.00 10.36
N SER A 76 10.79 15.80 10.24
CA SER A 76 10.19 15.01 11.35
C SER A 76 11.06 13.82 11.76
#